data_AF-A0A0D6PAX9-F1
#
_entry.id   AF-A0A0D6PAX9-F1
#
_cell.length_a   1.000
_cell.length_b   1.000
_cell.length_c   1.000
_cell.angle_alpha   90.00
_cell.angle_beta   90.00
_cell.angle_gamma   90.00
#
_symmetry.space_group_name_H-M   'P 1'
#
loop_
_entity.id
_entity.type
_entity.pdbx_description
1 polymer ?
#
loop_
_entity_poly.entity_id
_entity_poly.type
_entity_poly.pdbx_seq_one_letter_code
_entity_poly.pdbx_strand_id
1 'polypeptide(L)'
;MDCKTQPIGDAPGRAASPIGYPAYATLAVWQRLSGISRSRTYELLAAGHLRAIKLRSRTLIDVEAALAWMRTLPAAEIAPVQRAD
;
A
#
# COMPACT_ATOMS: atom_id res chain seq x y z
N MET A 1 14.18 -13.62 -16.48
CA MET A 1 13.21 -13.08 -15.49
C MET A 1 13.06 -11.61 -15.76
N ASP A 2 12.36 -11.36 -16.84
CA ASP A 2 12.23 -10.10 -17.52
C ASP A 2 11.21 -9.26 -16.77
N CYS A 3 11.70 -8.42 -15.86
CA CYS A 3 10.88 -7.38 -15.25
C CYS A 3 10.48 -6.41 -16.35
N LYS A 4 9.34 -6.67 -17.01
CA LYS A 4 8.68 -5.71 -17.88
C LYS A 4 8.34 -4.48 -17.04
N THR A 5 9.21 -3.48 -17.09
CA THR A 5 8.94 -2.12 -16.64
C THR A 5 7.78 -1.62 -17.47
N GLN A 6 6.57 -1.70 -16.94
CA GLN A 6 5.43 -1.05 -17.56
C GLN A 6 5.72 0.45 -17.61
N PRO A 7 5.49 1.13 -18.75
CA PRO A 7 5.68 2.56 -18.83
C PRO A 7 4.74 3.23 -17.84
N ILE A 8 5.30 4.07 -16.98
CA ILE A 8 4.54 5.04 -16.20
C ILE A 8 3.99 6.08 -17.18
N GLY A 9 2.88 5.74 -17.84
CA GLY A 9 2.13 6.70 -18.64
C GLY A 9 1.77 7.89 -17.75
N ASP A 10 2.16 9.08 -18.19
CA ASP A 10 1.73 10.35 -17.63
C ASP A 10 0.21 10.33 -17.52
N ALA A 11 -0.32 10.16 -16.32
CA ALA A 11 -1.76 10.20 -16.07
C ALA A 11 -2.12 11.68 -15.86
N PRO A 12 -2.84 12.32 -16.81
CA PRO A 12 -3.24 13.71 -16.63
C PRO A 12 -4.29 13.76 -15.52
N GLY A 13 -3.97 14.46 -14.43
CA GLY A 13 -4.96 14.82 -13.40
C GLY A 13 -5.02 13.96 -12.14
N ARG A 14 -3.92 13.37 -11.66
CA ARG A 14 -3.91 12.73 -10.33
C ARG A 14 -3.83 13.81 -9.24
N ALA A 15 -5.00 14.30 -8.82
CA ALA A 15 -5.13 15.32 -7.79
C ALA A 15 -4.30 14.97 -6.56
N ALA A 16 -3.55 15.94 -6.04
CA ALA A 16 -2.90 15.83 -4.74
C ALA A 16 -3.95 15.38 -3.72
N SER A 17 -3.64 14.30 -2.98
CA SER A 17 -4.56 13.79 -1.96
C SER A 17 -4.89 14.93 -0.99
N PRO A 18 -6.17 15.34 -0.82
CA PRO A 18 -6.55 16.51 -0.02
C PRO A 18 -6.27 16.34 1.49
N ILE A 19 -5.73 15.17 1.87
CA ILE A 19 -5.45 14.70 3.22
C ILE A 19 -3.99 14.21 3.29
N GLY A 20 -3.02 15.10 3.05
CA GLY A 20 -1.66 15.07 3.62
C GLY A 20 -0.70 13.88 3.36
N TYR A 21 -1.09 12.78 2.71
CA TYR A 21 -0.19 11.63 2.48
C TYR A 21 0.45 11.68 1.08
N PRO A 22 1.71 11.22 0.94
CA PRO A 22 2.36 11.15 -0.36
C PRO A 22 1.70 10.09 -1.24
N ALA A 23 1.57 10.36 -2.54
CA ALA A 23 1.02 9.41 -3.51
C ALA A 23 1.82 8.08 -3.56
N TYR A 24 3.12 8.17 -3.33
CA TYR A 24 4.03 7.02 -3.29
C TYR A 24 4.81 7.00 -1.98
N ALA A 25 4.88 5.84 -1.35
CA ALA A 25 5.62 5.64 -0.11
C ALA A 25 6.70 4.57 -0.29
N THR A 26 7.90 4.79 0.26
CA THR A 26 8.87 3.69 0.37
C THR A 26 8.29 2.56 1.21
N LEU A 27 8.80 1.34 1.05
CA LEU A 27 8.37 0.20 1.84
C LEU A 27 8.42 0.47 3.36
N ALA A 28 9.46 1.16 3.85
CA ALA A 28 9.59 1.52 5.26
C ALA A 28 8.52 2.53 5.74
N VAL A 29 8.18 3.51 4.89
CA VAL A 29 7.11 4.48 5.19
C VAL A 29 5.76 3.78 5.14
N TRP A 30 5.53 2.92 4.14
CA TRP A 30 4.31 2.12 4.01
C TRP A 30 4.06 1.24 5.25
N GLN A 31 5.08 0.57 5.77
CA GLN A 31 4.98 -0.21 7.00
C GLN A 31 4.50 0.65 8.18
N ARG A 32 5.06 1.87 8.33
CA ARG A 32 4.68 2.79 9.40
C ARG A 32 3.25 3.32 9.23
N LEU A 33 2.81 3.55 8.00
CA LEU A 33 1.47 4.05 7.70
C LEU A 33 0.39 2.98 7.85
N SER A 34 0.65 1.76 7.39
CA SER A 34 -0.35 0.70 7.28
C SER A 34 -0.32 -0.31 8.43
N GLY A 35 0.79 -0.39 9.15
CA GLY A 35 1.05 -1.49 10.09
C GLY A 35 1.34 -2.84 9.42
N ILE A 36 1.32 -2.93 8.09
CA ILE A 36 1.57 -4.17 7.37
C ILE A 36 3.07 -4.45 7.33
N SER A 37 3.46 -5.68 7.69
CA SER A 37 4.87 -6.09 7.68
C SER A 37 5.46 -6.13 6.26
N ARG A 38 6.78 -6.15 6.16
CA ARG A 38 7.49 -6.20 4.88
C ARG A 38 7.18 -7.47 4.10
N SER A 39 7.26 -8.62 4.77
CA SER A 39 6.95 -9.92 4.17
C SER A 39 5.52 -9.94 3.64
N ARG A 40 4.56 -9.49 4.47
CA ARG A 40 3.15 -9.42 4.06
C ARG A 40 2.93 -8.45 2.90
N THR A 41 3.65 -7.33 2.85
CA THR A 41 3.57 -6.40 1.72
C THR A 41 4.03 -7.07 0.42
N TYR A 42 5.09 -7.88 0.44
CA TYR A 42 5.53 -8.62 -0.74
C TYR A 42 4.53 -9.70 -1.16
N GLU A 43 3.91 -10.40 -0.21
CA GLU A 43 2.82 -11.35 -0.51
C GLU A 43 1.65 -10.65 -1.20
N LEU A 44 1.24 -9.48 -0.69
CA LEU A 44 0.15 -8.70 -1.28
C LEU A 44 0.50 -8.14 -2.66
N LEU A 45 1.76 -7.80 -2.90
CA LEU A 45 2.25 -7.41 -4.23
C LEU A 45 2.23 -8.59 -5.21
N ALA A 46 2.67 -9.77 -4.77
CA ALA A 46 2.65 -10.98 -5.59
C ALA A 46 1.21 -11.42 -5.91
N ALA A 47 0.28 -11.23 -4.97
CA ALA A 47 -1.15 -11.49 -5.15
C ALA A 47 -1.87 -10.42 -6.01
N GLY A 48 -1.20 -9.31 -6.37
CA GLY A 48 -1.78 -8.23 -7.17
C GLY A 48 -2.75 -7.31 -6.40
N HIS A 49 -2.84 -7.43 -5.08
CA HIS A 49 -3.64 -6.55 -4.23
C HIS A 49 -3.02 -5.16 -4.08
N LEU A 50 -1.68 -5.08 -4.12
CA LEU A 50 -0.94 -3.83 -4.05
C LEU A 50 -0.24 -3.55 -5.39
N ARG A 51 0.04 -2.27 -5.64
CA ARG A 51 0.85 -1.82 -6.78
C ARG A 51 2.12 -1.14 -6.26
N ALA A 52 3.24 -1.44 -6.91
CA ALA A 52 4.51 -0.81 -6.61
C ALA A 52 5.24 -0.37 -7.87
N ILE A 53 5.98 0.73 -7.76
CA ILE A 53 6.88 1.24 -8.77
C ILE A 53 8.33 1.08 -8.32
N LYS A 54 9.21 0.73 -9.27
CA LYS A 54 10.65 0.62 -9.02
C LYS A 54 11.30 1.99 -9.21
N LEU A 55 11.93 2.52 -8.16
CA LEU A 55 12.71 3.77 -8.19
C LEU A 55 14.18 3.46 -7.92
N ARG A 56 14.97 3.22 -8.98
CA ARG A 56 16.37 2.76 -8.91
C ARG A 56 16.50 1.56 -7.96
N SER A 57 17.15 1.74 -6.81
CA SER A 57 17.34 0.69 -5.79
C SER A 57 16.13 0.51 -4.86
N ARG A 58 15.19 1.44 -4.84
CA ARG A 58 14.04 1.45 -3.93
C ARG A 58 12.76 0.97 -4.63
N THR A 59 11.86 0.41 -3.83
CA THR A 59 10.50 0.09 -4.26
C THR A 59 9.55 1.04 -3.54
N LEU A 60 8.68 1.71 -4.31
CA LEU A 60 7.66 2.59 -3.78
C LEU A 60 6.28 1.95 -3.97
N ILE A 61 5.44 2.01 -2.95
CA ILE A 61 4.06 1.55 -2.95
C ILE A 61 3.16 2.70 -3.40
N ASP A 62 2.22 2.43 -4.30
CA ASP A 62 1.13 3.35 -4.63
C ASP A 62 0.13 3.37 -3.46
N VAL A 63 0.17 4.45 -2.67
CA VAL A 63 -0.54 4.55 -1.39
C VAL A 63 -2.05 4.61 -1.61
N GLU A 64 -2.49 5.29 -2.66
CA GLU A 64 -3.91 5.43 -2.96
C GLU A 64 -4.52 4.10 -3.42
N ALA A 65 -3.84 3.36 -4.31
CA ALA A 65 -4.28 2.03 -4.71
C ALA A 65 -4.32 1.06 -3.50
N ALA A 66 -3.33 1.16 -2.62
CA ALA A 66 -3.29 0.36 -1.39
C ALA A 66 -4.45 0.70 -0.44
N LEU A 67 -4.75 1.98 -0.24
CA LEU A 67 -5.90 2.43 0.56
C LEU A 67 -7.23 1.99 -0.07
N ALA A 68 -7.35 2.04 -1.39
CA ALA A 68 -8.54 1.56 -2.10
C ALA A 68 -8.76 0.06 -1.85
N TRP A 69 -7.70 -0.76 -1.90
CA TRP A 69 -7.79 -2.18 -1.55
C TRP A 69 -8.14 -2.39 -0.07
N MET A 70 -7.53 -1.65 0.86
CA MET A 70 -7.85 -1.77 2.29
C MET A 70 -9.33 -1.48 2.60
N ARG A 71 -9.97 -0.58 1.83
CA ARG A 71 -11.42 -0.32 1.93
C ARG A 71 -12.29 -1.49 1.48
N THR A 72 -11.74 -2.47 0.77
CA THR A 72 -12.45 -3.70 0.38
C THR A 72 -12.37 -4.82 1.42
N LEU A 73 -11.52 -4.66 2.44
CA LEU A 73 -11.38 -5.64 3.50
C LEU A 73 -12.65 -5.69 4.37
N PRO A 74 -13.00 -6.86 4.93
CA PRO A 74 -14.12 -6.95 5.85
C PRO A 74 -13.87 -6.06 7.07
N ALA A 75 -14.94 -5.48 7.61
CA ALA A 75 -14.86 -4.73 8.85
C ALA A 75 -14.36 -5.67 9.97
N ALA A 76 -13.42 -5.18 10.77
CA ALA A 76 -12.89 -5.97 11.87
C ALA A 76 -13.96 -6.15 12.96
N GLU A 77 -14.26 -7.40 13.30
CA GLU A 77 -15.07 -7.73 14.47
C GLU A 77 -14.19 -7.61 15.72
N ILE A 78 -14.44 -6.58 16.54
CA ILE A 78 -13.69 -6.34 17.76
C ILE A 78 -14.46 -6.96 18.92
N ALA A 79 -13.96 -8.08 19.44
CA ALA A 79 -14.52 -8.70 20.64
C ALA A 79 -14.28 -7.77 21.86
N PRO A 80 -15.26 -7.63 22.77
CA PRO A 80 -15.06 -6.86 23.99
C PRO A 80 -13.98 -7.54 24.86
N VAL A 81 -13.02 -6.75 25.34
CA VAL A 81 -12.03 -7.24 26.30
C VAL A 81 -12.74 -7.56 27.62
N GLN A 82 -12.84 -8.84 27.98
CA GLN A 82 -13.24 -9.22 29.33
C GLN A 82 -12.05 -8.95 30.25
N ARG A 83 -12.07 -7.83 30.97
CA ARG A 83 -11.18 -7.65 32.11
C ARG A 83 -11.79 -8.40 33.29
N ALA A 84 -11.13 -9.46 33.73
CA ALA A 84 -11.36 -10.04 35.04
C ALA A 84 -10.69 -9.14 36.09
N ASP A 85 -11.48 -8.69 37.06
CA ASP A 85 -11.05 -8.00 38.28
C ASP A 85 -10.56 -9.02 39.31
#